data_AF-A0A920EEC4-F1
#
_entry.id   AF-A0A920EEC4-F1
#
_cell.length_a   1.000
_cell.length_b   1.000
_cell.length_c   1.000
_cell.angle_alpha   90.00
_cell.angle_beta   90.00
_cell.angle_gamma   90.00
#
_symmetry.space_group_name_H-M   'P 1'
#
loop_
_entity.id
_entity.type
_entity.pdbx_description
1 polymer ?
#
loop_
_entity_poly.entity_id
_entity_poly.type
_entity_poly.pdbx_seq_one_letter_code
_entity_poly.pdbx_strand_id
1 'polypeptide(L)'
;MKHLIIPSNFLGSLGAPSISNLDTNISYTENAGLGALDTDITIAGGTTTAGDKYEGGWIEFSLSTAQSTDVLKFTDDGSISTVNGQVSIVNSIIYVGNGTGAAILGNVDSTKNGLNGNALRVNISNKFQNGNFEN
;
A
#
# COMPACT_ATOMS: atom_id res chain seq x y z
N MET A 1 7.72 -51.94 -1.19
CA MET A 1 6.73 -51.08 -1.91
C MET A 1 7.16 -49.63 -1.76
N LYS A 2 7.42 -48.93 -2.86
CA LYS A 2 7.80 -47.51 -2.85
C LYS A 2 6.53 -46.68 -2.71
N HIS A 3 6.37 -45.95 -1.61
CA HIS A 3 5.27 -45.00 -1.46
C HIS A 3 5.68 -43.66 -2.07
N LEU A 4 4.88 -43.19 -3.03
CA LEU A 4 5.01 -41.88 -3.66
C LEU A 4 3.99 -40.96 -3.00
N ILE A 5 4.45 -39.91 -2.34
CA ILE A 5 3.58 -38.84 -1.82
C ILE A 5 3.47 -37.79 -2.93
N ILE A 6 2.27 -37.63 -3.50
CA ILE A 6 1.95 -36.51 -4.38
C ILE A 6 1.17 -35.50 -3.52
N PRO A 7 1.69 -34.30 -3.25
CA PRO A 7 0.91 -33.29 -2.55
C PRO A 7 -0.32 -32.92 -3.40
N SER A 8 -1.48 -32.77 -2.75
CA SER A 8 -2.71 -32.32 -3.38
C SER A 8 -2.47 -30.97 -4.05
N ASN A 9 -2.70 -30.90 -5.36
CA ASN A 9 -2.70 -29.63 -6.09
C ASN A 9 -3.59 -28.61 -5.36
N PHE A 10 -3.09 -27.38 -5.20
CA PHE A 10 -3.90 -26.27 -4.72
C PHE A 10 -5.01 -25.99 -5.73
N LEU A 11 -6.28 -26.15 -5.33
CA LEU A 11 -7.48 -25.94 -6.15
C LEU A 11 -8.03 -24.50 -6.09
N GLY A 12 -7.29 -23.55 -5.50
CA GLY A 12 -7.71 -22.16 -5.45
C GLY A 12 -7.30 -21.39 -6.71
N SER A 13 -8.16 -20.46 -7.15
CA SER A 13 -7.70 -19.35 -7.98
C SER A 13 -6.96 -18.37 -7.08
N LEU A 14 -5.69 -18.09 -7.38
CA LEU A 14 -4.98 -16.96 -6.80
C LEU A 14 -5.60 -15.70 -7.41
N GLY A 15 -6.45 -15.01 -6.66
CA GLY A 15 -7.01 -13.74 -7.12
C GLY A 15 -5.87 -12.73 -7.30
N ALA A 16 -5.48 -12.47 -8.55
CA ALA A 16 -4.49 -11.46 -8.88
C ALA A 16 -4.91 -10.11 -8.26
N PRO A 17 -3.96 -9.33 -7.71
CA PRO A 17 -4.27 -7.97 -7.30
C PRO A 17 -4.89 -7.19 -8.46
N SER A 18 -5.98 -6.47 -8.19
CA SER A 18 -6.59 -5.55 -9.13
C SER A 18 -6.44 -4.13 -8.59
N ILE A 19 -6.00 -3.22 -9.46
CA ILE A 19 -5.97 -1.78 -9.19
C ILE A 19 -7.10 -1.15 -10.00
N SER A 20 -7.96 -0.37 -9.36
CA SER A 20 -9.10 0.31 -9.97
C SER A 20 -9.18 1.77 -9.54
N ASN A 21 -10.07 2.54 -10.17
CA ASN A 21 -10.21 3.99 -10.01
C ASN A 21 -8.90 4.73 -10.34
N LEU A 22 -8.25 4.33 -11.43
CA LEU A 22 -7.09 5.07 -11.90
C LEU A 22 -7.56 6.24 -12.76
N ASP A 23 -7.17 7.45 -12.37
CA ASP A 23 -7.33 8.63 -13.19
C ASP A 23 -6.42 8.55 -14.42
N THR A 24 -7.02 8.69 -15.61
CA THR A 24 -6.32 8.49 -16.90
C THR A 24 -6.18 9.78 -17.72
N ASN A 25 -6.78 10.88 -17.27
CA ASN A 25 -6.75 12.17 -17.97
C ASN A 25 -6.40 13.30 -17.00
N ILE A 26 -5.16 13.26 -16.51
CA ILE A 26 -4.62 14.26 -15.59
C ILE A 26 -4.06 15.41 -16.42
N SER A 27 -4.61 16.61 -16.24
CA SER A 27 -4.03 17.83 -16.79
C SER A 27 -3.04 18.42 -15.79
N TYR A 28 -1.83 18.75 -16.24
CA TYR A 28 -0.87 19.49 -15.44
C TYR A 28 -0.46 20.78 -16.16
N THR A 29 -0.10 21.79 -15.38
CA THR A 29 0.52 23.01 -15.88
C THR A 29 1.93 23.05 -15.34
N GLU A 30 2.94 23.18 -16.21
CA GLU A 30 4.31 23.33 -15.76
C GLU A 30 4.45 24.52 -14.81
N ASN A 31 5.30 24.35 -13.79
CA ASN A 31 5.57 25.36 -12.77
C ASN A 31 4.36 25.77 -11.91
N ALA A 32 3.25 25.02 -11.97
CA ALA A 32 2.15 25.15 -11.02
C ALA A 32 2.47 24.46 -9.69
N GLY A 33 1.63 24.69 -8.68
CA GLY A 33 1.69 23.96 -7.41
C GLY A 33 1.39 22.46 -7.59
N LEU A 34 1.60 21.69 -6.53
CA LEU A 34 1.33 20.26 -6.53
C LEU A 34 -0.17 19.99 -6.80
N GLY A 35 -0.45 19.28 -7.88
CA GLY A 35 -1.78 18.80 -8.22
C GLY A 35 -1.99 17.35 -7.78
N ALA A 36 -3.23 16.99 -7.45
CA ALA A 36 -3.58 15.59 -7.23
C ALA A 36 -3.51 14.83 -8.56
N LEU A 37 -2.77 13.72 -8.58
CA LEU A 37 -2.72 12.81 -9.72
C LEU A 37 -3.87 11.80 -9.67
N ASP A 38 -4.28 11.42 -8.46
CA ASP A 38 -5.37 10.50 -8.21
C ASP A 38 -5.86 10.73 -6.76
N THR A 39 -7.12 10.40 -6.46
CA THR A 39 -7.71 10.63 -5.13
C THR A 39 -8.44 9.43 -4.55
N ASP A 40 -8.68 8.38 -5.34
CA ASP A 40 -9.54 7.27 -4.93
C ASP A 40 -9.11 5.89 -5.45
N ILE A 41 -7.82 5.74 -5.80
CA ILE A 41 -7.18 4.45 -6.12
C ILE A 41 -7.63 3.37 -5.13
N THR A 42 -8.19 2.31 -5.68
CA THR A 42 -8.54 1.10 -4.92
C THR A 42 -7.65 -0.06 -5.32
N ILE A 43 -7.07 -0.72 -4.32
CA ILE A 43 -6.29 -1.95 -4.51
C ILE A 43 -7.06 -3.09 -3.83
N ALA A 44 -7.48 -4.07 -4.64
CA ALA A 44 -8.26 -5.22 -4.20
C ALA A 44 -7.64 -6.54 -4.69
N GLY A 45 -8.22 -7.68 -4.27
CA GLY A 45 -7.66 -9.02 -4.52
C GLY A 45 -6.75 -9.53 -3.40
N GLY A 46 -5.91 -10.54 -3.67
CA GLY A 46 -5.02 -11.20 -2.68
C GLY A 46 -5.68 -12.34 -1.86
N THR A 47 -4.89 -13.30 -1.36
CA THR A 47 -5.36 -14.56 -0.73
C THR A 47 -6.25 -14.34 0.50
N THR A 48 -7.17 -15.27 0.75
CA THR A 48 -8.46 -15.03 1.43
C THR A 48 -8.72 -15.89 2.67
N THR A 49 -7.72 -16.27 3.49
CA THR A 49 -8.02 -17.12 4.67
C THR A 49 -7.43 -16.64 5.99
N ALA A 50 -6.48 -15.72 5.97
CA ALA A 50 -6.05 -14.98 7.14
C ALA A 50 -5.75 -13.56 6.68
N GLY A 51 -5.98 -12.56 7.53
CA GLY A 51 -5.57 -11.19 7.24
C GLY A 51 -4.13 -11.13 6.74
N ASP A 52 -3.82 -10.07 6.00
CA ASP A 52 -2.49 -9.72 5.50
C ASP A 52 -2.22 -10.10 4.04
N LYS A 53 -3.02 -9.50 3.14
CA LYS A 53 -3.00 -9.68 1.67
C LYS A 53 -1.74 -9.18 0.96
N TYR A 54 -0.94 -8.32 1.62
CA TYR A 54 0.22 -7.64 1.02
C TYR A 54 1.38 -7.48 1.99
N GLU A 55 1.35 -8.18 3.13
CA GLU A 55 2.39 -8.08 4.16
C GLU A 55 3.77 -8.50 3.64
N GLY A 56 4.79 -7.75 4.05
CA GLY A 56 6.17 -7.88 3.54
C GLY A 56 6.35 -7.38 2.11
N GLY A 57 5.27 -6.98 1.45
CA GLY A 57 5.26 -6.38 0.12
C GLY A 57 5.29 -4.86 0.14
N TRP A 58 5.11 -4.27 -1.03
CA TRP A 58 5.06 -2.83 -1.21
C TRP A 58 4.11 -2.45 -2.35
N ILE A 59 3.67 -1.20 -2.33
CA ILE A 59 3.01 -0.52 -3.44
C ILE A 59 3.96 0.59 -3.90
N GLU A 60 4.23 0.69 -5.20
CA GLU A 60 5.15 1.69 -5.76
C GLU A 60 4.49 2.46 -6.90
N PHE A 61 4.70 3.76 -6.88
CA PHE A 61 4.31 4.71 -7.90
C PHE A 61 5.58 5.29 -8.51
N SER A 62 5.67 5.28 -9.84
CA SER A 62 6.85 5.77 -10.55
C SER A 62 6.47 6.50 -11.83
N LEU A 63 7.33 7.43 -12.24
CA LEU A 63 7.27 8.04 -13.56
C LEU A 63 8.16 7.24 -14.51
N SER A 64 7.68 6.95 -15.71
CA SER A 64 8.45 6.23 -16.73
C SER A 64 9.72 6.99 -17.16
N THR A 65 9.70 8.31 -17.06
CA THR A 65 10.83 9.20 -17.38
C THR A 65 11.02 10.27 -16.30
N ALA A 66 11.39 9.85 -15.08
CA ALA A 66 11.63 10.75 -13.96
C ALA A 66 12.90 11.62 -14.13
N GLN A 67 12.84 12.85 -13.64
CA GLN A 67 13.95 13.79 -13.48
C GLN A 67 14.19 14.09 -11.99
N SER A 68 15.37 14.62 -11.64
CA SER A 68 15.70 14.97 -10.26
C SER A 68 14.86 16.11 -9.68
N THR A 69 14.11 16.82 -10.50
CA THR A 69 13.16 17.86 -10.08
C THR A 69 11.75 17.32 -9.82
N ASP A 70 11.46 16.08 -10.19
CA ASP A 70 10.14 15.49 -10.03
C ASP A 70 9.90 15.05 -8.58
N VAL A 71 8.65 15.24 -8.15
CA VAL A 71 8.17 14.88 -6.82
C VAL A 71 6.85 14.13 -6.92
N LEU A 72 6.81 12.94 -6.31
CA LEU A 72 5.58 12.20 -6.00
C LEU A 72 5.39 12.19 -4.50
N LYS A 73 4.18 12.45 -4.01
CA LYS A 73 3.88 12.37 -2.58
C LYS A 73 2.43 11.97 -2.34
N PHE A 74 2.19 11.36 -1.18
CA PHE A 74 0.85 11.33 -0.64
C PHE A 74 0.48 12.68 -0.02
N THR A 75 -0.80 13.00 -0.04
CA THR A 75 -1.33 14.04 0.84
C THR A 75 -1.32 13.52 2.28
N ASP A 76 -0.85 14.34 3.20
CA ASP A 76 -0.95 14.05 4.63
C ASP A 76 -2.36 14.41 5.11
N ASP A 77 -3.05 13.46 5.73
CA ASP A 77 -4.43 13.64 6.21
C ASP A 77 -4.51 14.46 7.50
N GLY A 78 -3.37 14.76 8.13
CA GLY A 78 -3.24 15.52 9.39
C GLY A 78 -3.72 14.77 10.63
N SER A 79 -4.59 13.77 10.47
CA SER A 79 -5.11 12.93 11.55
C SER A 79 -5.40 11.51 11.07
N ILE A 80 -5.27 10.56 11.99
CA ILE A 80 -5.51 9.15 11.70
C ILE A 80 -7.02 8.89 11.64
N SER A 81 -7.50 8.21 10.60
CA SER A 81 -8.90 7.78 10.52
C SER A 81 -9.15 6.51 11.32
N THR A 82 -10.24 6.50 12.09
CA THR A 82 -10.74 5.31 12.79
C THR A 82 -11.90 4.63 12.05
N VAL A 83 -12.35 5.17 10.92
CA VAL A 83 -13.46 4.60 10.14
C VAL A 83 -13.04 3.25 9.57
N ASN A 84 -13.86 2.22 9.76
CA ASN A 84 -13.52 0.85 9.39
C ASN A 84 -13.16 0.73 7.90
N GLY A 85 -11.95 0.25 7.60
CA GLY A 85 -11.44 0.07 6.24
C GLY A 85 -10.92 1.35 5.57
N GLN A 86 -11.09 2.53 6.17
CA GLN A 86 -10.54 3.76 5.61
C GLN A 86 -9.02 3.80 5.83
N VAL A 87 -8.28 4.10 4.77
CA VAL A 87 -6.84 4.35 4.83
C VAL A 87 -6.60 5.82 5.13
N SER A 88 -5.65 6.12 6.01
CA SER A 88 -5.17 7.48 6.24
C SER A 88 -3.64 7.52 6.34
N ILE A 89 -3.01 8.60 5.89
CA ILE A 89 -1.56 8.78 5.85
C ILE A 89 -1.19 9.98 6.71
N VAL A 90 -0.37 9.74 7.73
CA VAL A 90 0.08 10.78 8.67
C VAL A 90 1.56 10.63 8.93
N ASN A 91 2.34 11.67 8.68
CA ASN A 91 3.79 11.70 8.85
C ASN A 91 4.50 10.49 8.22
N SER A 92 4.14 10.18 6.96
CA SER A 92 4.68 9.03 6.21
C SER A 92 4.35 7.65 6.77
N ILE A 93 3.44 7.56 7.74
CA ILE A 93 2.89 6.28 8.25
C ILE A 93 1.48 6.12 7.69
N ILE A 94 1.19 4.92 7.19
CA ILE A 94 -0.10 4.55 6.61
C ILE A 94 -0.86 3.76 7.66
N TYR A 95 -2.10 4.15 7.91
CA TYR A 95 -3.01 3.52 8.85
C TYR A 95 -4.24 2.99 8.15
N VAL A 96 -4.88 1.99 8.76
CA VAL A 96 -6.22 1.53 8.39
C VAL A 96 -7.13 1.53 9.61
N GLY A 97 -8.26 2.23 9.51
CA GLY A 97 -9.26 2.28 10.57
C GLY A 97 -9.96 0.92 10.74
N ASN A 98 -10.33 0.59 11.97
CA ASN A 98 -11.01 -0.67 12.32
C ASN A 98 -12.39 -0.46 12.98
N GLY A 99 -12.92 0.77 12.93
CA GLY A 99 -14.22 1.15 13.50
C GLY A 99 -14.16 1.67 14.93
N THR A 100 -13.12 1.34 15.70
CA THR A 100 -12.92 1.81 17.09
C THR A 100 -11.55 2.47 17.32
N GLY A 101 -10.63 2.31 16.38
CA GLY A 101 -9.29 2.87 16.35
C GLY A 101 -8.68 2.66 14.96
N ALA A 102 -7.35 2.64 14.89
CA ALA A 102 -6.61 2.39 13.66
C ALA A 102 -5.38 1.54 13.92
N ALA A 103 -5.02 0.70 12.95
CA ALA A 103 -3.78 -0.08 12.95
C ALA A 103 -2.80 0.51 11.94
N ILE A 104 -1.51 0.40 12.23
CA ILE A 104 -0.46 0.68 11.25
C ILE A 104 -0.56 -0.37 10.13
N LEU A 105 -0.63 0.09 8.89
CA LEU A 105 -0.60 -0.72 7.69
C LEU A 105 0.82 -0.75 7.09
N GLY A 106 1.56 0.36 7.21
CA GLY A 106 2.88 0.48 6.61
C GLY A 106 3.50 1.86 6.75
N ASN A 107 4.58 2.10 6.02
CA ASN A 107 5.25 3.39 5.97
C ASN A 107 5.80 3.69 4.57
N VAL A 108 5.98 4.97 4.27
CA VAL A 108 6.71 5.40 3.07
C VAL A 108 8.18 4.97 3.21
N ASP A 109 8.74 4.41 2.13
CA ASP A 109 10.12 3.96 2.07
C ASP A 109 11.09 5.16 2.19
N SER A 110 12.21 4.97 2.89
CA SER A 110 13.17 6.05 3.14
C SER A 110 13.98 6.46 1.90
N THR A 111 14.15 5.54 0.95
CA THR A 111 14.91 5.77 -0.30
C THR A 111 13.96 6.03 -1.46
N LYS A 112 12.92 5.21 -1.59
CA LYS A 112 11.83 5.37 -2.56
C LYS A 112 10.73 6.25 -1.95
N ASN A 113 11.11 7.47 -1.60
CA ASN A 113 10.28 8.44 -0.88
C ASN A 113 9.56 9.44 -1.81
N GLY A 114 9.65 9.26 -3.13
CA GLY A 114 9.05 10.16 -4.11
C GLY A 114 9.79 11.48 -4.33
N LEU A 115 10.95 11.70 -3.68
CA LEU A 115 11.75 12.92 -3.85
C LEU A 115 12.89 12.71 -4.86
N ASN A 116 13.30 13.79 -5.52
CA ASN A 116 14.42 13.81 -6.45
C ASN A 116 14.27 12.80 -7.61
N GLY A 117 13.05 12.62 -8.12
CA GLY A 117 12.74 11.64 -9.16
C GLY A 117 12.74 10.18 -8.69
N ASN A 118 12.94 9.91 -7.40
CA ASN A 118 12.75 8.56 -6.88
C ASN A 118 11.27 8.16 -6.96
N ALA A 119 11.02 6.86 -7.12
CA ALA A 119 9.67 6.32 -6.99
C ALA A 119 9.13 6.59 -5.58
N LEU A 120 7.81 6.68 -5.44
CA LEU A 120 7.11 6.76 -4.16
C LEU A 120 6.63 5.35 -3.79
N ARG A 121 7.15 4.79 -2.71
CA ARG A 121 6.84 3.44 -2.27
C ARG A 121 6.26 3.43 -0.86
N VAL A 122 5.21 2.66 -0.67
CA VAL A 122 4.71 2.26 0.65
C VAL A 122 5.14 0.83 0.91
N ASN A 123 5.91 0.63 1.97
CA ASN A 123 6.21 -0.69 2.49
C ASN A 123 5.05 -1.13 3.39
N ILE A 124 4.46 -2.28 3.11
CA ILE A 124 3.38 -2.85 3.91
C ILE A 124 4.01 -3.72 4.99
N SER A 125 3.97 -3.21 6.20
CA SER A 125 4.67 -3.78 7.35
C SER A 125 4.01 -5.06 7.83
N ASN A 126 4.82 -5.94 8.41
CA ASN A 126 4.29 -7.06 9.17
C ASN A 126 3.55 -6.56 10.40
N LYS A 127 2.30 -7.00 10.55
CA LYS A 127 1.59 -6.80 11.81
C LYS A 127 2.24 -7.72 12.83
N PHE A 128 3.27 -7.25 13.51
CA PHE A 128 3.58 -7.82 14.81
C PHE A 128 2.39 -7.46 15.71
N GLN A 129 1.39 -8.35 15.74
CA GLN A 129 0.52 -8.46 16.90
C GLN A 129 1.49 -8.69 18.05
N ASN A 130 1.66 -7.67 18.91
CA ASN A 130 2.52 -7.74 20.08
C ASN A 130 2.21 -9.07 20.76
N GLY A 131 3.12 -10.04 20.65
CA GLY A 131 2.99 -11.29 21.37
C GLY A 131 2.95 -10.86 22.83
N ASN A 132 1.82 -11.08 23.49
CA ASN A 132 1.74 -10.90 24.93
C ASN A 132 2.88 -11.73 25.52
N PHE A 133 3.97 -11.07 25.91
CA PHE A 133 4.98 -11.65 26.77
C PHE A 133 4.38 -11.64 28.18
N GLU A 134 3.36 -12.47 28.38
CA GLU A 134 2.76 -12.71 29.69
C GLU A 134 3.62 -13.77 30.39
N ASN A 135 4.36 -13.28 31.39
CA ASN A 135 4.92 -13.89 32.61
C ASN A 135 5.67 -15.23 32.55
#